data_AF-A0A2M8DT28-F1
#
_entry.id   AF-A0A2M8DT28-F1
#
_cell.length_a   1.000
_cell.length_b   1.000
_cell.length_c   1.000
_cell.angle_alpha   90.00
_cell.angle_beta   90.00
_cell.angle_gamma   90.00
#
_symmetry.space_group_name_H-M   'P 1'
#
loop_
_entity.id
_entity.type
_entity.pdbx_description
1 polymer ?
#
loop_
_entity_poly.entity_id
_entity_poly.type
_entity_poly.pdbx_seq_one_letter_code
_entity_poly.pdbx_strand_id
1 'polypeptide(L)' 'MLNLDRFIIEFDKGLRTLFAKAPTARPYPDAEVPDAEMNAAEKKHAAALMRINHTGEICAQALYQGQALTARDPA' A
#
# COMPACT_ATOMS: atom_id res chain seq x y z
N MET A 1 -15.41 11.30 18.11
CA MET A 1 -15.23 10.10 18.97
C MET A 1 -15.20 8.87 18.07
N LEU A 2 -14.40 7.85 18.39
CA LEU A 2 -14.50 6.55 17.73
C LEU A 2 -15.89 5.97 18.03
N ASN A 3 -16.70 5.76 16.99
CA ASN A 3 -17.93 4.97 17.08
C ASN A 3 -17.71 3.63 16.39
N LEU A 4 -18.61 2.67 16.61
CA LEU A 4 -18.49 1.32 16.05
C LEU A 4 -18.40 1.33 14.52
N ASP A 5 -19.17 2.20 13.87
CA ASP A 5 -19.15 2.38 12.42
C ASP A 5 -17.77 2.74 11.89
N ARG A 6 -17.11 3.73 12.51
CA ARG A 6 -15.75 4.13 12.14
C ARG A 6 -14.73 3.03 12.39
N PHE A 7 -14.91 2.23 13.44
CA PHE A 7 -14.03 1.08 13.69
C PHE A 7 -14.14 0.02 12.59
N ILE A 8 -15.36 -0.29 12.14
CA ILE A 8 -15.60 -1.24 11.04
C ILE A 8 -14.90 -0.77 9.76
N ILE A 9 -15.01 0.52 9.44
CA ILE A 9 -14.38 1.11 8.24
C ILE A 9 -12.85 1.01 8.31
N GLU A 10 -12.22 1.38 9.43
CA GLU A 10 -10.75 1.31 9.54
C GLU A 10 -10.24 -0.13 9.55
N PHE A 11 -11.01 -1.07 10.12
CA PHE A 11 -10.68 -2.49 10.06
C PHE A 11 -10.77 -3.04 8.61
N ASP A 12 -11.81 -2.69 7.86
CA ASP A 12 -11.93 -3.05 6.43
C ASP A 12 -10.77 -2.50 5.60
N LYS A 13 -10.36 -1.24 5.83
CA LYS A 13 -9.18 -0.66 5.19
C LYS A 13 -7.91 -1.47 5.47
N GLY A 14 -7.69 -1.88 6.72
CA GLY A 14 -6.56 -2.73 7.08
C GLY A 14 -6.58 -4.08 6.34
N LEU A 15 -7.73 -4.75 6.30
CA LEU A 15 -7.88 -6.00 5.55
C LEU A 15 -7.62 -5.82 4.05
N ARG A 16 -8.13 -4.74 3.45
CA ARG A 16 -7.89 -4.45 2.03
C ARG A 16 -6.43 -4.16 1.75
N THR A 17 -5.74 -3.40 2.60
CA THR A 17 -4.30 -3.15 2.46
C THR A 17 -3.49 -4.45 2.47
N LEU A 18 -3.86 -5.42 3.32
CA LEU A 18 -3.11 -6.68 3.45
C LEU A 18 -3.44 -7.74 2.40
N PHE A 19 -4.70 -7.79 1.94
CA PHE A 19 -5.21 -8.92 1.17
C PHE A 19 -5.78 -8.56 -0.20
N ALA A 20 -6.13 -7.29 -0.45
CA ALA A 20 -6.67 -6.87 -1.73
C ALA A 20 -5.55 -6.42 -2.69
N LYS A 21 -5.77 -6.63 -3.99
CA LYS A 21 -4.93 -5.98 -5.00
C LYS A 21 -5.21 -4.48 -4.99
N ALA A 22 -4.15 -3.68 -5.03
CA ALA A 22 -4.27 -2.23 -5.13
C ALA A 22 -5.05 -1.85 -6.41
N PRO A 23 -6.18 -1.13 -6.30
CA PRO A 23 -6.93 -0.69 -7.46
C PRO A 23 -6.23 0.51 -8.12
N THR A 24 -6.30 0.59 -9.44
CA THR A 24 -5.93 1.81 -10.19
C THR A 24 -7.18 2.44 -10.79
N ALA A 25 -7.31 3.77 -10.68
CA ALA A 25 -8.40 4.53 -11.29
C ALA A 25 -8.07 5.01 -12.71
N ARG A 26 -6.82 4.82 -13.16
CA ARG A 26 -6.35 5.27 -14.47
C ARG A 26 -5.50 4.19 -15.16
N PRO A 27 -5.39 4.21 -16.50
CA PRO A 27 -4.44 3.38 -17.20
C PRO A 27 -3.00 3.62 -16.69
N TYR A 28 -2.19 2.56 -16.75
CA TYR A 28 -0.77 2.65 -16.43
C TYR A 28 -0.06 3.53 -17.48
N PRO A 29 0.74 4.54 -17.08
CA PRO A 29 1.44 5.41 -18.02
C PRO A 29 2.39 4.68 -18.98
N ASP A 30 2.86 3.50 -18.57
CA ASP A 30 3.78 2.62 -19.27
C ASP A 30 3.06 1.50 -20.04
N ALA A 31 1.74 1.56 -20.24
CA ALA A 31 0.97 0.50 -20.89
C ALA A 31 1.44 0.13 -22.32
N GLU A 32 2.06 1.07 -23.03
CA GLU A 32 2.61 0.89 -24.39
C GLU A 32 4.13 0.66 -24.38
N VAL A 33 4.76 0.62 -23.20
CA VAL A 33 6.20 0.43 -23.05
C VAL A 33 6.49 -1.07 -22.88
N PRO A 34 7.33 -1.67 -23.73
CA PRO A 34 7.73 -3.06 -23.55
C PRO A 34 8.45 -3.28 -22.21
N ASP A 35 8.17 -4.42 -21.57
CA ASP A 35 8.91 -4.84 -20.39
C ASP A 35 10.41 -4.98 -20.70
N ALA A 36 11.24 -4.58 -19.75
CA ALA A 36 12.68 -4.82 -19.84
C ALA A 36 12.98 -6.32 -19.73
N GLU A 37 13.81 -6.84 -20.64
CA GLU A 37 14.29 -8.21 -20.51
C GLU A 37 15.19 -8.34 -19.28
N MET A 38 14.93 -9.40 -18.50
CA MET A 38 15.71 -9.72 -17.31
C MET A 38 15.90 -11.23 -17.23
N ASN A 39 17.14 -11.65 -16.96
CA ASN A 39 17.44 -13.04 -16.69
C ASN A 39 16.89 -13.47 -15.30
N ALA A 40 16.94 -14.77 -15.01
CA ALA A 40 16.37 -15.32 -13.77
C ALA A 40 17.02 -14.75 -12.49
N ALA A 41 18.33 -14.47 -12.52
CA ALA A 41 19.04 -13.92 -11.38
C ALA A 41 18.66 -12.45 -11.14
N GLU A 42 18.57 -11.66 -12.20
CA GLU A 42 18.12 -10.27 -12.17
C GLU A 42 16.69 -10.16 -11.66
N LYS A 43 15.75 -10.98 -12.19
CA LYS A 43 14.35 -11.02 -11.73
C LYS A 43 14.26 -11.33 -10.24
N LYS A 44 15.04 -12.31 -9.76
CA LYS A 44 15.08 -12.66 -8.34
C LYS A 44 15.60 -11.50 -7.48
N HIS A 45 16.63 -10.81 -7.94
CA HIS A 45 17.21 -9.68 -7.23
C HIS A 45 16.25 -8.49 -7.17
N ALA A 46 15.68 -8.07 -8.31
CA ALA A 46 14.71 -6.99 -8.36
C ALA A 46 13.45 -7.28 -7.53
N ALA A 47 12.94 -8.52 -7.56
CA ALA A 47 11.82 -8.91 -6.70
C ALA A 47 12.16 -8.81 -5.20
N ALA A 48 13.41 -9.09 -4.81
CA ALA A 48 13.85 -8.89 -3.43
C ALA A 48 13.87 -7.42 -3.02
N LEU A 49 14.37 -6.54 -3.91
CA LEU A 49 14.34 -5.09 -3.69
C LEU A 49 12.91 -4.55 -3.62
N MET A 50 12.01 -5.02 -4.50
CA MET A 50 10.61 -4.61 -4.48
C MET A 50 9.87 -5.08 -3.22
N ARG A 51 10.23 -6.23 -2.63
CA ARG A 51 9.68 -6.62 -1.31
C ARG A 51 10.07 -5.64 -0.20
N ILE A 52 11.29 -5.09 -0.24
CA ILE A 52 11.72 -4.07 0.73
C ILE A 52 10.91 -2.78 0.54
N ASN A 53 10.78 -2.31 -0.70
CA ASN A 53 9.93 -1.14 -1.02
C ASN A 53 8.48 -1.35 -0.59
N HIS A 54 7.91 -2.53 -0.87
CA HIS A 54 6.54 -2.87 -0.52
C HIS A 54 6.32 -2.86 1.00
N THR A 55 7.22 -3.44 1.79
CA THR A 55 7.13 -3.37 3.25
C THR A 55 7.13 -1.92 3.74
N GLY A 56 7.97 -1.06 3.16
CA GLY A 56 8.00 0.37 3.47
C GLY A 56 6.64 1.05 3.24
N GLU A 57 5.99 0.76 2.12
CA GLU A 57 4.65 1.25 1.79
C GLU A 57 3.62 0.80 2.84
N ILE A 58 3.62 -0.49 3.22
CA ILE A 58 2.70 -1.01 4.26
C ILE A 58 2.92 -0.31 5.61
N CYS A 59 4.17 -0.13 6.02
CA CYS A 59 4.51 0.58 7.26
C CYS A 59 4.03 2.04 7.23
N ALA A 60 4.21 2.74 6.11
CA ALA A 60 3.77 4.11 5.93
C ALA A 60 2.24 4.23 6.00
N GLN A 61 1.51 3.34 5.32
CA GLN A 61 0.04 3.31 5.38
C GLN A 61 -0.46 3.08 6.81
N ALA A 62 0.13 2.13 7.53
CA ALA A 62 -0.22 1.87 8.93
C ALA A 62 0.04 3.09 9.84
N LEU A 63 1.19 3.77 9.65
CA LEU A 63 1.51 4.99 10.38
C LEU A 63 0.46 6.08 10.14
N TYR A 64 0.13 6.36 8.87
CA TYR A 64 -0.83 7.40 8.52
C TYR A 64 -2.26 7.09 9.00
N GLN A 65 -2.69 5.83 8.91
CA GLN A 65 -3.98 5.40 9.47
C GLN A 65 -4.00 5.55 11.00
N GLY A 66 -2.93 5.17 11.69
CA GLY A 66 -2.80 5.37 13.14
C GLY A 66 -2.88 6.85 13.54
N GLN A 67 -2.19 7.72 12.80
CA GLN A 67 -2.27 9.16 12.99
C GLN A 67 -3.68 9.70 12.74
N ALA A 68 -4.36 9.30 11.66
CA ALA A 68 -5.73 9.71 11.38
C ALA A 68 -6.73 9.33 12.49
N LEU A 69 -6.46 8.23 13.21
CA LEU A 69 -7.30 7.78 14.33
C LEU A 69 -7.07 8.56 15.63
N THR A 70 -5.84 9.02 15.85
CA THR A 70 -5.37 9.43 17.19
C THR A 70 -4.89 10.88 17.27
N ALA A 71 -4.31 11.41 16.19
CA ALA A 71 -3.86 12.78 16.12
C ALA A 71 -5.06 13.73 16.18
N ARG A 72 -5.00 14.69 17.10
CA ARG A 72 -6.01 15.75 17.25
C ARG A 72 -5.27 17.07 17.32
N ASP A 73 -5.76 18.06 16.61
CA ASP A 73 -5.33 19.44 16.76
C ASP A 73 -6.31 20.15 17.71
N PRO A 74 -5.84 20.61 18.89
CA PRO A 74 -6.68 21.36 19.83
C PRO A 74 -6.70 22.87 19.55
N ALA A 75 -5.89 23.39 18.61
CA ALA A 75 -5.83 24.81 18.27
C ALA A 75 -7.04 25.30 17.46
#